data_AF-A0A7S2B6W0-F1
#
_entry.id   AF-A0A7S2B6W0-F1
#
_cell.length_a   1.000
_cell.length_b   1.000
_cell.length_c   1.000
_cell.angle_alpha   90.00
_cell.angle_beta   90.00
_cell.angle_gamma   90.00
#
_symmetry.space_group_name_H-M   'P 1'
#
loop_
_entity.id
_entity.type
_entity.pdbx_description
1 polymer ?
#
loop_
_entity_poly.entity_id
_entity_poly.type
_entity_poly.pdbx_seq_one_letter_code
_entity_poly.pdbx_strand_id
1 'polypeptide(L)'
;DRIAWYIKRPSDGDTFTFLFEIRQEALAECGTIGTSSRTERRPIPQEPSYVMLNIAFANDFSKVFPLDPSFRDGFPYTMEVEYVRAYQRKTSHAHGAPLPLCDTPEYPSAAYIDANKDIFSHPSIE
;
A
#
# COMPACT_ATOMS: atom_id res chain seq x y z
N ASP A 1 16.00 -7.92 -0.97
CA ASP A 1 14.65 -7.78 -0.41
C ASP A 1 13.64 -7.40 -1.48
N ARG A 2 12.44 -7.97 -1.42
CA ARG A 2 11.35 -7.69 -2.38
C ARG A 2 10.05 -7.47 -1.64
N ILE A 3 9.18 -6.64 -2.21
CA ILE A 3 7.81 -6.47 -1.73
C ILE A 3 6.90 -7.11 -2.77
N ALA A 4 6.19 -8.16 -2.38
CA ALA A 4 5.22 -8.84 -3.22
C ALA A 4 3.84 -8.77 -2.58
N TRP A 5 2.87 -8.28 -3.34
CA TRP A 5 1.48 -8.17 -2.94
C TRP A 5 0.67 -9.28 -3.60
N TYR A 6 -0.23 -9.85 -2.81
CA TYR A 6 -1.13 -10.90 -3.26
C TYR A 6 -2.56 -10.51 -2.93
N ILE A 7 -3.48 -10.90 -3.82
CA ILE A 7 -4.91 -10.74 -3.64
C ILE A 7 -5.57 -12.11 -3.54
N LYS A 8 -6.59 -12.25 -2.69
CA LYS A 8 -7.43 -13.43 -2.63
C LYS A 8 -8.84 -13.01 -3.03
N ARG A 9 -9.34 -13.46 -4.19
CA ARG A 9 -10.73 -13.23 -4.56
C ARG A 9 -11.60 -14.37 -4.06
N PRO A 10 -12.91 -14.16 -3.88
CA PRO A 10 -13.84 -15.22 -3.49
C PRO A 10 -13.78 -16.45 -4.40
N SER A 11 -13.52 -16.26 -5.70
CA SER A 11 -13.38 -17.33 -6.70
C SER A 11 -12.10 -18.16 -6.58
N ASP A 12 -11.08 -17.67 -5.88
CA ASP A 12 -9.73 -18.27 -5.88
C ASP A 12 -9.57 -19.39 -4.83
N GLY A 13 -10.65 -19.75 -4.11
CA GLY A 13 -10.64 -20.80 -3.09
C GLY A 13 -9.72 -20.46 -1.92
N ASP A 14 -8.70 -21.28 -1.66
CA ASP A 14 -7.65 -21.03 -0.65
C ASP A 14 -6.35 -20.45 -1.23
N THR A 15 -6.37 -20.10 -2.51
CA THR A 15 -5.19 -19.63 -3.22
C THR A 15 -5.09 -18.11 -3.15
N PHE A 16 -3.88 -17.61 -2.90
CA PHE A 16 -3.56 -16.20 -3.09
C PHE A 16 -3.02 -16.01 -4.51
N THR A 17 -3.63 -15.12 -5.27
CA THR A 17 -3.17 -14.72 -6.59
C THR A 17 -2.16 -13.60 -6.48
N PHE A 18 -1.06 -13.69 -7.23
CA PHE A 18 -0.07 -12.63 -7.33
C PHE A 18 -0.70 -11.36 -7.92
N LEU A 19 -0.56 -10.23 -7.24
CA LEU A 19 -1.05 -8.93 -7.73
C LEU A 19 0.09 -8.16 -8.40
N PHE A 20 1.13 -7.81 -7.64
CA PHE A 20 2.32 -7.17 -8.18
C PHE A 20 3.54 -7.36 -7.27
N GLU A 21 4.72 -7.18 -7.85
CA GLU A 21 6.02 -7.22 -7.17
C GLU A 21 6.76 -5.92 -7.45
N ILE A 22 7.28 -5.29 -6.41
CA ILE A 22 8.32 -4.27 -6.54
C ILE A 22 9.65 -5.01 -6.36
N ARG A 23 10.36 -5.16 -7.48
CA ARG A 23 11.68 -5.78 -7.47
C ARG A 23 12.73 -4.82 -6.94
N GLN A 24 13.81 -5.36 -6.37
CA GLN A 24 14.86 -4.56 -5.75
C GLN A 24 15.52 -3.58 -6.74
N GLU A 25 15.55 -3.92 -8.03
CA GLU A 25 16.10 -3.05 -9.08
C GLU A 25 15.27 -1.78 -9.27
N ALA A 26 13.95 -1.83 -9.00
CA ALA A 26 13.08 -0.65 -9.03
C ALA A 26 13.30 0.29 -7.82
N LEU A 27 13.93 -0.23 -6.75
CA LEU A 27 14.30 0.53 -5.56
C LEU A 27 15.72 1.11 -5.65
N ALA A 28 16.51 0.69 -6.64
CA ALA A 28 17.87 1.15 -6.84
C ALA A 28 17.91 2.59 -7.36
N GLU A 29 18.95 3.33 -6.97
CA GLU A 29 19.27 4.60 -7.60
C GLU A 29 19.63 4.35 -9.07
N CYS A 30 19.14 5.22 -9.95
CA CYS A 30 19.43 5.18 -11.38
C CYS A 30 19.79 6.59 -11.85
N GLY A 31 20.78 6.69 -12.75
CA GLY A 31 21.27 7.95 -13.33
C GLY A 31 22.44 8.59 -12.57
N THR A 32 22.98 9.67 -13.13
CA THR A 32 24.15 10.41 -12.61
C THR A 32 23.70 11.81 -12.16
N ILE A 33 24.29 12.35 -11.09
CA ILE A 33 24.04 13.73 -10.66
C ILE A 33 24.33 14.68 -11.84
N GLY A 34 23.33 15.49 -12.22
CA GLY A 34 23.41 16.42 -13.34
C GLY A 34 22.74 15.96 -14.64
N THR A 35 22.16 14.75 -14.69
CA THR A 35 21.35 14.30 -15.84
C THR A 35 19.85 14.33 -15.52
N SER A 36 19.01 14.38 -16.56
CA SER A 36 17.55 14.46 -16.44
C SER A 36 16.87 13.18 -15.93
N SER A 37 17.63 12.11 -15.70
CA SER A 37 17.11 10.77 -15.38
C SER A 37 17.59 10.25 -14.03
N ARG A 38 17.94 11.15 -13.10
CA ARG A 38 18.32 10.73 -11.75
C ARG A 38 17.09 10.39 -10.92
N THR A 39 17.08 9.18 -10.37
CA THR A 39 16.14 8.75 -9.34
C THR A 39 16.93 8.26 -8.14
N GLU A 40 16.65 8.79 -6.96
CA GLU A 40 17.33 8.40 -5.73
C GLU A 40 16.95 6.99 -5.28
N ARG A 41 17.75 6.41 -4.39
CA ARG A 41 17.44 5.12 -3.77
C ARG A 41 16.13 5.25 -2.99
N ARG A 42 15.22 4.30 -3.18
CA ARG A 42 13.93 4.23 -2.46
C ARG A 42 14.05 3.18 -1.36
N PRO A 43 14.50 3.55 -0.13
CA PRO A 43 14.55 2.59 0.96
C PRO A 43 13.14 2.06 1.25
N ILE A 44 13.06 0.78 1.63
CA ILE A 44 11.81 0.20 2.10
C ILE A 44 11.45 0.89 3.43
N PRO A 45 10.25 1.48 3.57
CA PRO A 45 9.84 2.14 4.80
C PRO A 45 10.00 1.21 6.00
N GLN A 46 10.68 1.70 7.04
CA GLN A 46 10.83 1.02 8.33
C GLN A 46 9.70 1.37 9.30
N GLU A 47 8.90 2.37 8.95
CA GLU A 47 7.77 2.85 9.74
C GLU A 47 6.48 2.09 9.40
N PRO A 48 5.50 2.04 10.32
CA PRO A 48 4.18 1.50 10.02
C PRO A 48 3.55 2.16 8.79
N SER A 49 2.95 1.34 7.94
CA SER A 49 2.18 1.80 6.78
C SER A 49 0.69 1.52 6.99
N TYR A 50 -0.16 2.26 6.27
CA TYR A 50 -1.60 2.10 6.30
C TYR A 50 -2.13 1.75 4.90
N VAL A 51 -3.30 1.11 4.85
CA VAL A 51 -4.01 0.85 3.59
C VAL A 51 -5.10 1.91 3.45
N MET A 52 -5.08 2.63 2.33
CA MET A 52 -6.11 3.61 1.96
C MET A 52 -6.87 3.10 0.74
N LEU A 53 -8.20 3.14 0.81
CA LEU A 53 -9.09 2.80 -0.31
C LEU A 53 -9.86 4.06 -0.70
N ASN A 54 -9.76 4.46 -1.97
CA ASN A 54 -10.41 5.67 -2.48
C ASN A 54 -10.97 5.47 -3.89
N ILE A 55 -12.01 6.23 -4.22
CA ILE A 55 -12.44 6.46 -5.61
C ILE A 55 -11.93 7.85 -5.99
N ALA A 56 -11.05 7.92 -6.98
CA ALA A 56 -10.52 9.20 -7.48
C ALA A 56 -10.52 9.26 -9.00
N PHE A 57 -10.66 10.47 -9.51
CA PHE A 57 -10.58 10.79 -10.93
C PHE A 57 -9.38 11.70 -11.16
N ALA A 58 -8.49 11.32 -12.09
CA ALA A 58 -7.31 12.11 -12.44
C ALA A 58 -7.09 12.08 -13.95
N ASN A 59 -6.69 13.21 -14.53
CA ASN A 59 -6.49 13.36 -15.98
C ASN A 59 -5.11 12.87 -16.47
N ASP A 60 -4.21 12.49 -15.57
CA ASP A 60 -2.81 12.21 -15.89
C ASP A 60 -2.62 10.84 -16.55
N PHE A 61 -3.33 9.82 -16.07
CA PHE A 61 -3.20 8.44 -16.55
C PHE A 61 -4.32 8.03 -17.52
N SER A 62 -5.41 8.78 -17.56
CA SER A 62 -6.52 8.65 -18.51
C SER A 62 -7.30 9.96 -18.53
N LYS A 63 -7.72 10.44 -19.70
CA LYS A 63 -8.56 11.65 -19.76
C LYS A 63 -9.93 11.34 -19.15
N VAL A 64 -10.31 12.13 -18.16
CA VAL A 64 -11.66 12.17 -17.61
C VAL A 64 -12.38 13.33 -18.27
N PHE A 65 -13.58 13.07 -18.80
CA PHE A 65 -14.41 14.08 -19.45
C PHE A 65 -15.63 14.39 -18.56
N PRO A 66 -15.49 15.25 -17.53
CA PRO A 66 -16.58 15.53 -16.58
C PRO A 66 -17.80 16.24 -17.21
N LEU A 67 -17.65 16.73 -18.45
CA LEU A 67 -18.72 17.31 -19.25
C LEU A 67 -19.35 16.32 -20.25
N ASP A 68 -18.78 15.12 -20.40
CA ASP A 68 -19.35 14.07 -21.24
C ASP A 68 -20.64 13.53 -20.58
N PRO A 69 -21.80 13.57 -21.26
CA PRO A 69 -23.05 13.05 -20.73
C PRO A 69 -22.94 11.58 -20.30
N SER A 70 -22.20 10.75 -21.06
CA SER A 70 -22.05 9.33 -20.75
C SER A 70 -21.30 9.08 -19.42
N PHE A 71 -20.42 9.99 -19.03
CA PHE A 71 -19.74 9.97 -17.74
C PHE A 71 -20.64 10.52 -16.62
N ARG A 72 -21.36 11.61 -16.89
CA ARG A 72 -22.25 12.25 -15.90
C ARG A 72 -23.45 11.39 -15.54
N ASP A 73 -24.02 10.70 -16.52
CA ASP A 73 -25.20 9.84 -16.36
C ASP A 73 -24.89 8.60 -15.51
N GLY A 74 -23.62 8.27 -15.30
CA GLY A 74 -23.17 7.18 -14.43
C GLY A 74 -23.12 7.52 -12.94
N PHE A 75 -23.34 8.77 -12.54
CA PHE A 75 -23.35 9.15 -11.12
C PHE A 75 -24.68 8.82 -10.43
N PRO A 76 -24.66 8.40 -9.15
CA PRO A 76 -23.48 8.27 -8.29
C PRO A 76 -22.69 6.98 -8.55
N TYR A 77 -21.37 7.11 -8.68
CA TYR A 77 -20.47 5.94 -8.63
C TYR A 77 -20.26 5.52 -7.18
N THR A 78 -20.39 4.22 -6.92
CA THR A 78 -20.18 3.63 -5.59
C THR A 78 -19.03 2.62 -5.64
N MET A 79 -18.27 2.53 -4.54
CA MET A 79 -17.30 1.46 -4.29
C MET A 79 -17.75 0.75 -3.03
N GLU A 80 -18.18 -0.49 -3.18
CA GLU A 80 -18.61 -1.32 -2.06
C GLU A 80 -17.45 -2.20 -1.61
N VAL A 81 -17.12 -2.11 -0.31
CA VAL A 81 -16.05 -2.90 0.30
C VAL A 81 -16.67 -3.73 1.43
N GLU A 82 -16.85 -5.02 1.19
CA GLU A 82 -17.46 -5.92 2.18
C GLU A 82 -16.51 -6.18 3.36
N TYR A 83 -15.24 -6.46 3.07
CA TYR A 83 -14.21 -6.63 4.09
C TYR A 83 -12.80 -6.48 3.53
N VAL A 84 -11.87 -6.13 4.42
CA VAL A 84 -10.42 -6.15 4.16
C VAL A 84 -9.79 -7.13 5.13
N ARG A 85 -8.91 -8.02 4.63
CA ARG A 85 -8.13 -8.93 5.46
C ARG A 85 -6.64 -8.79 5.11
N ALA A 86 -5.84 -8.41 6.10
CA ALA A 86 -4.39 -8.38 5.99
C ALA A 86 -3.81 -9.68 6.58
N TYR A 87 -2.95 -10.35 5.83
CA TYR A 87 -2.31 -11.60 6.25
C TYR A 87 -0.80 -11.42 6.32
N GLN A 88 -0.19 -11.88 7.42
CA GLN A 88 1.25 -11.98 7.56
C GLN A 88 1.68 -13.45 7.49
N ARG A 89 2.68 -13.77 6.67
CA ARG A 89 3.15 -15.15 6.50
C ARG A 89 3.84 -15.61 7.78
N LYS A 90 3.38 -16.71 8.40
CA LYS A 90 3.98 -17.29 9.62
C LYS A 90 5.50 -17.57 9.52
N THR A 91 5.99 -17.83 8.30
CA THR A 91 7.39 -18.16 8.00
C THR A 91 8.17 -17.00 7.37
N SER A 92 7.77 -15.73 7.55
CA SER A 92 8.64 -14.59 7.23
C SER A 92 9.77 -14.40 8.25
N HIS A 93 10.30 -15.50 8.79
CA HIS A 93 11.64 -15.60 9.36
C HIS A 93 12.63 -15.74 8.20
N ALA A 94 12.72 -14.76 7.32
CA ALA A 94 13.89 -14.68 6.48
C ALA A 94 15.04 -14.25 7.42
N HIS A 95 15.99 -15.15 7.68
CA HIS A 95 17.25 -14.92 8.39
C HIS A 95 17.33 -15.09 9.92
N GLY A 96 16.36 -15.74 10.59
CA GLY A 96 16.51 -16.08 12.02
C GLY A 96 16.50 -14.87 12.96
N ALA A 97 16.26 -13.67 12.44
CA ALA A 97 15.81 -12.55 13.24
C ALA A 97 14.35 -12.83 13.67
N PRO A 98 13.93 -12.43 14.90
CA PRO A 98 12.51 -12.28 15.19
C PRO A 98 11.91 -11.44 14.06
N LEU A 99 10.63 -11.66 13.75
CA LEU A 99 9.85 -10.80 12.85
C LEU A 99 10.38 -9.36 12.98
N PRO A 100 10.64 -8.59 11.90
CA PRO A 100 10.65 -7.15 12.04
C PRO A 100 9.24 -6.80 12.49
N LEU A 101 9.01 -6.92 13.80
CA LEU A 101 7.89 -6.39 14.49
C LEU A 101 8.05 -4.92 14.18
N CYS A 102 7.00 -4.32 13.64
CA CYS A 102 6.92 -2.88 13.50
C CYS A 102 7.12 -2.15 14.84
N ASP A 103 7.25 -2.89 15.95
CA ASP A 103 7.59 -2.45 17.28
C ASP A 103 9.00 -2.94 17.68
N THR A 104 10.01 -2.09 17.52
CA THR A 104 11.39 -2.32 18.00
C THR A 104 11.77 -1.26 19.03
N PRO A 105 12.85 -1.43 19.82
CA PRO A 105 13.33 -0.38 20.71
C PRO A 105 13.64 0.94 20.00
N GLU A 106 14.11 0.86 18.76
CA GLU A 106 14.40 2.02 17.90
C GLU A 106 13.14 2.61 17.24
N TYR A 107 12.10 1.79 17.04
CA TYR A 107 10.82 2.18 16.43
C TYR A 107 9.65 1.61 17.24
N PRO A 108 9.29 2.22 18.38
CA PRO A 108 8.29 1.68 19.32
C PRO A 108 6.86 1.99 18.86
N SER A 109 6.46 1.42 17.72
CA SER A 109 5.17 1.72 17.09
C SER A 109 3.97 1.34 17.96
N ALA A 110 4.08 0.32 18.81
CA ALA A 110 2.99 -0.03 19.73
C ALA A 110 2.76 1.10 20.73
N ALA A 111 3.84 1.62 21.33
CA ALA A 111 3.77 2.75 22.26
C ALA A 111 3.24 4.03 21.56
N TYR A 112 3.64 4.26 20.30
CA TYR A 112 3.14 5.39 19.52
C TYR A 112 1.63 5.27 19.23
N ILE A 113 1.15 4.10 18.80
CA ILE A 113 -0.29 3.86 18.56
C ILE A 113 -1.08 4.00 19.86
N ASP A 114 -0.58 3.46 20.97
CA ASP A 114 -1.22 3.56 22.28
C ASP A 114 -1.31 5.01 22.78
N ALA A 115 -0.31 5.84 22.49
CA ALA A 115 -0.29 7.25 22.85
C ALA A 115 -1.23 8.11 21.97
N ASN A 116 -1.56 7.66 20.76
CA ASN A 116 -2.39 8.39 19.78
C ASN A 116 -3.67 7.62 19.44
N LYS A 117 -4.28 6.98 20.46
CA LYS A 117 -5.47 6.14 20.29
C LYS A 117 -6.64 6.87 19.66
N ASP A 118 -6.78 8.16 19.93
CA ASP A 118 -7.77 9.01 19.28
C ASP A 118 -7.66 8.92 17.75
N ILE A 119 -6.46 9.07 17.19
CA ILE A 119 -6.24 9.00 15.73
C ILE A 119 -6.51 7.58 15.18
N PHE A 120 -6.08 6.54 15.91
CA PHE A 120 -6.10 5.16 15.40
C PHE A 120 -7.35 4.33 15.79
N SER A 121 -8.22 4.84 16.66
CA SER A 121 -9.46 4.17 17.06
C SER A 121 -10.69 4.65 16.28
N HIS A 122 -10.57 5.70 15.47
CA HIS A 122 -11.67 6.20 14.67
C HIS A 122 -11.90 5.32 13.43
N PRO A 123 -13.12 4.78 13.22
CA PRO A 123 -13.46 4.01 12.02
C PRO A 123 -13.51 4.86 10.73
N SER A 124 -13.43 6.18 10.85
CA SER A 124 -13.33 7.13 9.75
C SER A 124 -12.52 8.33 10.23
N ILE A 125 -11.34 8.54 9.68
CA ILE A 125 -10.56 9.76 9.84
C ILE A 125 -11.16 10.74 8.82
N GLU A 126 -11.91 11.74 9.28
CA GLU A 126 -12.25 12.93 8.46
C GLU A 126 -11.12 13.97 8.56
#